data_AF-A0AAJ2H2E5-F1
#
_entry.id   AF-A0AAJ2H2E5-F1
#
_cell.length_a   1.000
_cell.length_b   1.000
_cell.length_c   1.000
_cell.angle_alpha   90.00
_cell.angle_beta   90.00
_cell.angle_gamma   90.00
#
_symmetry.space_group_name_H-M   'P 1'
#
loop_
_entity.id
_entity.type
_entity.pdbx_description
1 polymer ?
#
loop_
_entity_poly.entity_id
_entity_poly.type
_entity_poly.pdbx_seq_one_letter_code
_entity_poly.pdbx_strand_id
1 'polypeptide(L)'
;MTFSSKHTLDDLPAYNHYSPMLGFSSLDTMIRDMLDTIISSRYLSIQLRETKPSYWQGNLESDKITRSTRLYLAIHSSLPAHELVASVPVRFKVGAPDAVEKRVLAALPAASISHITNVPSAIPVRSGVLYFAIEPYGELYEQMLEQESICVYIP
;
A
#
# COMPACT_ATOMS: atom_id res chain seq x y z
N MET A 1 6.13 17.79 17.89
CA MET A 1 5.92 18.37 16.54
C MET A 1 5.25 17.34 15.62
N THR A 2 4.47 17.77 14.63
CA THR A 2 3.42 16.98 13.95
C THR A 2 3.86 15.68 13.24
N PHE A 3 5.14 15.56 12.87
CA PHE A 3 5.66 14.41 12.10
C PHE A 3 6.97 13.81 12.64
N SER A 4 7.45 14.26 13.81
CA SER A 4 8.68 13.73 14.44
C SER A 4 8.40 13.25 15.86
N SER A 5 8.85 12.04 16.18
CA SER A 5 8.80 11.46 17.52
C SER A 5 9.97 11.90 18.41
N LYS A 6 10.99 12.56 17.82
CA LYS A 6 12.22 12.97 18.52
C LYS A 6 12.12 14.36 19.16
N HIS A 7 11.24 15.22 18.66
CA HIS A 7 11.09 16.59 19.13
C HIS A 7 9.64 16.92 19.49
N THR A 8 9.46 17.38 20.71
CA THR A 8 8.22 17.90 21.28
C THR A 8 8.16 19.43 21.14
N LEU A 9 7.03 20.04 21.50
CA LEU A 9 6.92 21.50 21.47
C LEU A 9 7.77 22.17 22.56
N ASP A 10 8.01 21.46 23.66
CA ASP A 10 8.77 21.96 24.80
C ASP A 10 10.29 22.02 24.51
N ASP A 11 10.75 21.34 23.45
CA ASP A 11 12.15 21.35 23.02
C ASP A 11 12.53 22.61 22.22
N LEU A 12 11.57 23.49 21.93
CA LEU A 12 11.82 24.72 21.18
C LEU A 12 12.63 25.72 22.02
N PRO A 13 13.78 26.22 21.53
CA PRO A 13 14.58 27.18 22.27
C PRO A 13 13.85 28.52 22.38
N ALA A 14 13.88 29.12 23.56
CA ALA A 14 13.36 30.47 23.76
C ALA A 14 14.19 31.52 23.01
N TYR A 15 13.52 32.48 22.38
CA TYR A 15 14.19 33.53 21.63
C TYR A 15 14.95 34.49 22.57
N ASN A 16 16.25 34.69 22.31
CA ASN A 16 17.07 35.69 23.00
C ASN A 16 17.71 36.64 21.98
N HIS A 17 17.23 37.89 21.94
CA HIS A 17 17.71 38.91 21.00
C HIS A 17 19.19 39.30 21.22
N TYR A 18 19.68 39.21 22.45
CA TYR A 18 21.07 39.56 22.79
C TYR A 18 22.07 38.45 22.46
N SER A 19 21.58 37.24 22.17
CA SER A 19 22.41 36.09 21.81
C SER A 19 21.67 35.19 20.83
N PRO A 20 21.37 35.68 19.61
CA PRO A 20 20.50 34.99 18.67
C PRO A 20 21.11 33.67 18.17
N MET A 21 22.45 33.59 18.10
CA MET A 21 23.18 32.45 17.54
C MET A 21 22.79 31.12 18.19
N LEU A 22 22.67 31.07 19.52
CA LEU A 22 22.38 29.82 20.24
C LEU A 22 21.01 29.24 19.89
N GLY A 23 19.97 30.08 19.85
CA GLY A 23 18.62 29.65 19.49
C GLY A 23 18.51 29.23 18.03
N PHE A 24 19.09 30.00 17.11
CA PHE A 24 19.05 29.69 15.68
C PHE A 24 19.86 28.44 15.31
N SER A 25 21.02 28.19 15.91
CA SER A 25 21.80 26.96 15.67
C SER A 25 21.07 25.70 16.14
N SER A 26 20.42 25.77 17.32
CA SER A 26 19.61 24.66 17.83
C SER A 26 18.38 24.41 16.93
N LEU A 27 17.72 25.46 16.44
CA LEU A 27 16.63 25.36 15.48
C LEU A 27 17.08 24.77 14.13
N ASP A 28 18.21 25.21 13.57
CA ASP A 28 18.73 24.69 12.30
C ASP A 28 19.01 23.18 12.41
N THR A 29 19.61 22.73 13.52
CA THR A 29 19.84 21.31 13.77
C THR A 29 18.53 20.53 13.89
N MET A 30 17.56 21.04 14.67
CA MET A 30 16.25 20.41 14.82
C MET A 30 15.49 20.32 13.49
N ILE A 31 15.57 21.37 12.65
CA ILE A 31 14.96 21.37 11.32
C ILE A 31 15.63 20.33 10.42
N ARG A 32 16.97 20.25 10.41
CA ARG A 32 17.69 19.23 9.63
C ARG A 32 17.34 17.82 10.09
N ASP A 33 17.31 17.57 11.39
CA ASP A 33 16.91 16.27 11.94
C ASP A 33 15.46 15.91 11.57
N MET A 34 14.56 16.89 11.54
CA MET A 34 13.18 16.69 11.10
C MET A 34 13.04 16.49 9.59
N LEU A 35 13.89 17.11 8.78
CA LEU A 35 13.94 16.92 7.33
C LEU A 35 14.60 15.58 6.94
N ASP A 36 15.61 15.15 7.69
CA ASP A 36 16.27 13.84 7.57
C ASP A 36 15.45 12.72 8.22
N THR A 37 14.37 13.04 8.92
CA THR A 37 13.41 12.03 9.37
C THR A 37 12.68 11.50 8.15
N ILE A 38 13.23 10.41 7.59
CA ILE A 38 12.58 9.60 6.57
C ILE A 38 11.23 9.17 7.15
N ILE A 39 10.16 9.80 6.69
CA ILE A 39 8.82 9.28 6.88
C ILE A 39 8.78 8.02 6.03
N SER A 40 9.12 6.88 6.65
CA SER A 40 8.84 5.58 6.04
C SER A 40 7.34 5.57 5.79
N SER A 41 6.96 5.76 4.52
CA SER A 41 5.59 5.57 4.10
C SER A 41 5.26 4.13 4.43
N ARG A 42 4.52 3.90 5.51
CA ARG A 42 4.20 2.55 6.01
C ARG A 42 3.35 1.73 5.04
N TYR A 43 2.90 2.35 3.96
CA TYR A 43 2.21 1.73 2.84
C TYR A 43 2.69 2.36 1.52
N LEU A 44 2.62 1.57 0.44
CA LEU A 44 2.85 2.00 -0.93
C LEU A 44 1.54 1.88 -1.71
N SER A 45 1.19 2.91 -2.46
CA SER A 45 0.03 2.86 -3.36
C SER A 45 0.47 2.40 -4.74
N ILE A 46 -0.10 1.29 -5.22
CA ILE A 46 0.14 0.78 -6.57
C ILE A 46 -0.97 1.31 -7.48
N GLN A 47 -0.60 2.11 -8.47
CA GLN A 47 -1.57 2.61 -9.45
C GLN A 47 -1.94 1.48 -10.41
N LEU A 48 -3.22 1.11 -10.43
CA LEU A 48 -3.78 0.19 -11.41
C LEU A 48 -4.24 0.97 -12.65
N ARG A 49 -3.96 0.42 -13.83
CA ARG A 49 -4.41 0.92 -15.14
C ARG A 49 -5.07 -0.21 -15.90
N GLU A 50 -6.23 0.07 -16.49
CA GLU A 50 -6.90 -0.89 -17.35
C GLU A 50 -6.14 -1.04 -18.67
N THR A 51 -5.64 -2.23 -18.97
CA THR A 51 -4.87 -2.51 -20.20
C THR A 51 -5.72 -3.17 -21.28
N LYS A 52 -6.71 -3.95 -20.87
CA LYS A 52 -7.71 -4.65 -21.69
C LYS A 52 -9.01 -4.63 -20.87
N PRO A 53 -10.20 -4.78 -21.49
CA PRO A 53 -11.46 -4.82 -20.75
C PRO A 53 -11.38 -5.83 -19.59
N SER A 54 -11.69 -5.39 -18.37
CA SER A 54 -11.63 -6.21 -17.15
C SER A 54 -10.23 -6.58 -16.65
N TYR A 55 -9.14 -6.13 -17.29
CA TYR A 55 -7.76 -6.40 -16.86
C TYR A 55 -7.07 -5.13 -16.38
N TRP A 56 -6.76 -5.10 -15.08
CA TRP A 56 -6.14 -3.98 -14.40
C TRP A 56 -4.71 -4.32 -14.00
N GLN A 57 -3.73 -3.59 -14.52
CA GLN A 57 -2.31 -3.84 -14.28
C GLN A 57 -1.66 -2.72 -13.46
N GLY A 58 -0.73 -3.09 -12.59
CA GLY A 58 0.12 -2.18 -11.83
C GLY A 58 1.57 -2.67 -11.81
N ASN A 59 2.49 -1.74 -11.61
CA ASN A 59 3.92 -2.05 -11.45
C ASN A 59 4.25 -2.22 -9.96
N LEU A 60 5.03 -3.25 -9.64
CA LEU A 60 5.56 -3.51 -8.31
C LEU A 60 7.04 -3.08 -8.28
N GLU A 61 7.31 -1.86 -7.84
CA GLU A 61 8.70 -1.36 -7.73
C GLU A 61 9.51 -2.21 -6.74
N SER A 62 10.50 -2.97 -7.22
CA SER A 62 11.27 -3.94 -6.43
C SER A 62 12.15 -3.33 -5.34
N ASP A 63 12.57 -2.07 -5.50
CA ASP A 63 13.24 -1.25 -4.47
C ASP A 63 12.41 -1.20 -3.17
N LYS A 64 11.08 -1.10 -3.30
CA LYS A 64 10.16 -0.84 -2.18
C LYS A 64 9.40 -2.08 -1.74
N ILE A 65 9.31 -3.09 -2.59
CA ILE A 65 8.50 -4.28 -2.36
C ILE A 65 9.41 -5.48 -2.13
N THR A 66 9.35 -6.01 -0.92
CA THR A 66 10.11 -7.18 -0.50
C THR A 66 9.19 -8.38 -0.34
N ARG A 67 9.76 -9.58 -0.14
CA ARG A 67 8.98 -10.78 0.20
C ARG A 67 8.16 -10.64 1.50
N SER A 68 8.54 -9.73 2.40
CA SER A 68 7.77 -9.43 3.61
C SER A 68 6.62 -8.43 3.41
N THR A 69 6.56 -7.77 2.24
CA THR A 69 5.49 -6.84 1.91
C THR A 69 4.18 -7.60 1.75
N ARG A 70 3.10 -7.07 2.32
CA ARG A 70 1.75 -7.60 2.17
C ARG A 70 0.96 -6.71 1.23
N LEU A 71 0.29 -7.31 0.25
CA LEU A 71 -0.54 -6.60 -0.71
C LEU A 71 -2.02 -6.66 -0.31
N TYR A 72 -2.70 -5.53 -0.47
CA TYR A 72 -4.12 -5.39 -0.15
C TYR A 72 -4.84 -4.72 -1.33
N LEU A 73 -6.07 -5.18 -1.60
CA LEU A 73 -6.98 -4.58 -2.56
C LEU A 73 -8.05 -3.80 -1.81
N ALA A 74 -8.19 -2.53 -2.17
CA ALA A 74 -9.27 -1.66 -1.72
C ALA A 74 -10.33 -1.60 -2.83
N ILE A 75 -11.52 -2.11 -2.56
CA ILE A 75 -12.59 -2.25 -3.56
C ILE A 75 -13.77 -1.38 -3.15
N HIS A 76 -14.18 -0.52 -4.08
CA HIS A 76 -15.41 0.26 -4.00
C HIS A 76 -16.37 -0.21 -5.10
N SER A 77 -17.61 -0.49 -4.74
CA SER A 77 -18.65 -0.92 -5.69
C SER A 77 -20.03 -0.47 -5.21
N SER A 78 -20.98 -0.37 -6.13
CA SER A 78 -22.40 -0.15 -5.82
C SER A 78 -23.09 -1.41 -5.29
N LEU A 79 -22.44 -2.57 -5.40
CA LEU A 79 -22.96 -3.83 -4.87
C LEU A 79 -23.01 -3.82 -3.33
N PRO A 80 -23.98 -4.53 -2.72
CA PRO A 80 -24.01 -4.72 -1.28
C PRO A 80 -22.72 -5.36 -0.75
N ALA A 81 -22.28 -4.92 0.44
CA ALA A 81 -21.04 -5.39 1.06
C ALA A 81 -20.96 -6.93 1.18
N HIS A 82 -22.05 -7.58 1.59
CA HIS A 82 -22.10 -9.04 1.76
C HIS A 82 -21.91 -9.80 0.44
N GLU A 83 -22.47 -9.29 -0.67
CA GLU A 83 -22.27 -9.87 -2.00
C GLU A 83 -20.84 -9.67 -2.46
N LEU A 84 -20.24 -8.50 -2.20
CA LEU A 84 -18.85 -8.23 -2.57
C LEU A 84 -17.88 -9.16 -1.82
N VAL A 85 -18.09 -9.35 -0.52
CA VAL A 85 -17.29 -10.26 0.31
C VAL A 85 -17.37 -11.70 -0.20
N ALA A 86 -18.55 -12.16 -0.64
CA ALA A 86 -18.73 -13.51 -1.16
C ALA A 86 -18.21 -13.68 -2.60
N SER A 87 -18.33 -12.65 -3.44
CA SER A 87 -18.04 -12.73 -4.87
C SER A 87 -16.58 -12.47 -5.22
N VAL A 88 -15.90 -11.53 -4.55
CA VAL A 88 -14.52 -11.13 -4.88
C VAL A 88 -13.54 -12.31 -4.79
N PRO A 89 -13.47 -13.09 -3.69
CA PRO A 89 -12.54 -14.22 -3.58
C PRO A 89 -12.70 -15.29 -4.66
N VAL A 90 -13.91 -15.42 -5.22
CA VAL A 90 -14.25 -16.45 -6.21
C VAL A 90 -14.07 -15.95 -7.64
N ARG A 91 -14.42 -14.69 -7.90
CA ARG A 91 -14.49 -14.12 -9.25
C ARG A 91 -13.21 -13.42 -9.66
N PHE A 92 -12.53 -12.75 -8.74
CA PHE A 92 -11.36 -11.96 -9.07
C PHE A 92 -10.16 -12.89 -9.21
N LYS A 93 -9.32 -12.61 -10.20
CA LYS A 93 -8.08 -13.35 -10.41
C LYS A 93 -6.91 -12.39 -10.32
N VAL A 94 -6.06 -12.60 -9.33
CA VAL A 94 -4.86 -11.80 -9.07
C VAL A 94 -3.63 -12.65 -9.34
N GLY A 95 -2.61 -12.05 -9.95
CA GLY A 95 -1.38 -12.72 -10.33
C GLY A 95 -0.53 -11.84 -11.23
N ALA A 96 0.56 -12.42 -11.75
CA ALA A 96 1.32 -11.78 -12.82
C ALA A 96 0.47 -11.72 -14.12
N PRO A 97 0.67 -10.74 -15.01
CA PRO A 97 -0.18 -10.53 -16.20
C PRO A 97 -0.41 -11.80 -17.03
N ASP A 98 0.67 -12.51 -17.38
CA ASP A 98 0.59 -13.74 -18.18
C ASP A 98 -0.09 -14.89 -17.43
N ALA A 99 0.13 -14.97 -16.13
CA ALA A 99 -0.46 -16.00 -15.29
C ALA A 99 -1.98 -15.80 -15.16
N VAL A 100 -2.43 -14.56 -14.95
CA VAL A 100 -3.85 -14.23 -14.86
C VAL A 100 -4.56 -14.57 -16.17
N GLU A 101 -4.02 -14.16 -17.32
CA GLU A 101 -4.62 -14.44 -18.63
C GLU A 101 -4.80 -15.96 -18.87
N LYS A 102 -3.77 -16.76 -18.57
CA LYS A 102 -3.85 -18.24 -18.65
C LYS A 102 -4.90 -18.82 -17.70
N ARG A 103 -4.98 -18.33 -16.45
CA ARG A 103 -5.95 -18.81 -15.44
C ARG A 103 -7.38 -18.37 -15.77
N VAL A 104 -7.56 -17.22 -16.41
CA VAL A 104 -8.86 -16.78 -16.94
C VAL A 104 -9.33 -17.76 -18.01
N LEU A 105 -8.51 -18.01 -19.03
CA LEU A 105 -8.84 -18.90 -20.15
C LEU A 105 -9.06 -20.35 -19.73
N ALA A 106 -8.25 -20.86 -18.80
CA ALA A 106 -8.34 -22.24 -18.32
C ALA A 106 -9.35 -22.43 -17.16
N ALA A 107 -10.06 -21.38 -16.75
CA ALA A 107 -10.97 -21.39 -15.59
C ALA A 107 -10.31 -21.94 -14.30
N LEU A 108 -9.01 -21.69 -14.12
CA LEU A 108 -8.24 -22.20 -12.99
C LEU A 108 -8.24 -21.20 -11.82
N PRO A 109 -8.02 -21.68 -10.57
CA PRO A 109 -7.83 -20.83 -9.41
C PRO A 109 -6.62 -19.90 -9.55
N ALA A 110 -6.74 -18.67 -9.06
CA ALA A 110 -5.67 -17.66 -9.02
C ALA A 110 -5.12 -17.49 -7.59
N ALA A 111 -4.33 -16.45 -7.35
CA ALA A 111 -3.85 -16.14 -6.00
C ALA A 111 -5.04 -15.97 -5.05
N SER A 112 -4.92 -16.51 -3.83
CA SER A 112 -6.01 -16.46 -2.85
C SER A 112 -6.21 -15.03 -2.34
N ILE A 113 -7.47 -14.62 -2.25
CA ILE A 113 -7.88 -13.30 -1.80
C ILE A 113 -8.88 -13.49 -0.66
N SER A 114 -8.68 -12.82 0.47
CA SER A 114 -9.58 -12.92 1.62
C SER A 114 -10.03 -11.55 2.11
N HIS A 115 -11.30 -11.43 2.48
CA HIS A 115 -11.81 -10.19 3.06
C HIS A 115 -11.24 -9.98 4.47
N ILE A 116 -10.81 -8.76 4.76
CA ILE A 116 -10.31 -8.37 6.08
C ILE A 116 -11.21 -7.31 6.71
N THR A 117 -11.57 -7.52 7.97
CA THR A 117 -12.34 -6.54 8.75
C THR A 117 -11.43 -5.57 9.50
N ASN A 118 -10.23 -6.03 9.88
CA ASN A 118 -9.24 -5.22 10.57
C ASN A 118 -8.14 -4.79 9.61
N VAL A 119 -8.29 -3.60 9.04
CA VAL A 119 -7.31 -3.02 8.12
C VAL A 119 -6.07 -2.58 8.92
N PRO A 120 -4.84 -2.94 8.48
CA PRO A 120 -3.62 -2.48 9.14
C PRO A 120 -3.60 -0.96 9.28
N SER A 121 -3.14 -0.46 10.43
CA SER A 121 -3.10 0.98 10.75
C SER A 121 -2.29 1.83 9.77
N ALA A 122 -1.43 1.19 8.98
CA ALA A 122 -0.68 1.84 7.92
C ALA A 122 -1.56 2.27 6.73
N ILE A 123 -2.69 1.61 6.48
CA ILE A 123 -3.55 1.87 5.33
C ILE A 123 -4.69 2.82 5.74
N PRO A 124 -4.88 3.95 5.04
CA PRO A 124 -5.99 4.86 5.34
C PRO A 124 -7.33 4.21 4.99
N VAL A 125 -8.20 4.10 5.99
CA VAL A 125 -9.55 3.53 5.85
C VAL A 125 -10.48 4.54 5.20
N ARG A 126 -11.23 4.11 4.18
CA ARG A 126 -12.19 4.93 3.44
C ARG A 126 -13.61 4.40 3.64
N SER A 127 -14.58 5.29 3.77
CA SER A 127 -16.00 4.91 3.88
C SER A 127 -16.49 4.28 2.57
N GLY A 128 -17.29 3.21 2.66
CA GLY A 128 -17.83 2.51 1.49
C GLY A 128 -16.80 1.69 0.70
N VAL A 129 -15.63 1.41 1.27
CA VAL A 129 -14.58 0.59 0.67
C VAL A 129 -14.37 -0.65 1.52
N LEU A 130 -14.33 -1.81 0.86
CA LEU A 130 -13.97 -3.08 1.49
C LEU A 130 -12.54 -3.45 1.13
N TYR A 131 -11.86 -4.07 2.08
CA TYR A 131 -10.44 -4.39 1.98
C TYR A 131 -10.25 -5.89 1.93
N PHE A 132 -9.38 -6.32 1.02
CA PHE A 132 -9.07 -7.71 0.80
C PHE A 132 -7.57 -7.92 0.84
N ALA A 133 -7.11 -8.90 1.59
CA ALA A 133 -5.70 -9.30 1.61
C ALA A 133 -5.43 -10.29 0.47
N ILE A 134 -4.33 -10.10 -0.24
CA ILE A 134 -3.79 -11.09 -1.16
C ILE A 134 -2.83 -11.97 -0.36
N GLU A 135 -2.94 -13.29 -0.52
CA GLU A 135 -2.09 -14.23 0.16
C GLU A 135 -0.62 -14.04 -0.26
N PRO A 136 0.32 -13.77 0.67
CA PRO A 136 1.70 -13.40 0.33
C PRO A 136 2.61 -14.60 0.08
N TYR A 137 2.04 -15.76 -0.25
CA TYR A 137 2.77 -16.99 -0.51
C TYR A 137 2.18 -17.76 -1.69
N GLY A 138 2.99 -18.65 -2.24
CA GLY A 138 2.65 -19.50 -3.38
C GLY A 138 3.24 -18.98 -4.69
N GLU A 139 3.28 -19.88 -5.68
CA GLU A 139 3.96 -19.66 -6.97
C GLU A 139 3.48 -18.40 -7.69
N LEU A 140 2.18 -18.11 -7.66
CA LEU A 140 1.61 -16.93 -8.33
C LEU A 140 2.05 -15.61 -7.69
N TYR A 141 2.21 -15.59 -6.36
CA TYR A 141 2.69 -14.41 -5.64
C TYR A 141 4.18 -14.19 -5.90
N GLU A 142 4.97 -15.26 -5.89
CA GLU A 142 6.40 -15.20 -6.22
C GLU A 142 6.62 -14.72 -7.66
N GLN A 143 5.86 -15.23 -8.63
CA GLN A 143 5.89 -14.77 -10.01
C GLN A 143 5.56 -13.28 -10.16
N MET A 144 4.61 -12.75 -9.37
CA MET A 144 4.32 -11.31 -9.38
C MET A 144 5.52 -10.46 -8.93
N LEU A 145 6.21 -10.90 -7.88
CA LEU A 145 7.40 -10.22 -7.37
C LEU A 145 8.56 -10.31 -8.37
N GLU A 146 8.77 -11.48 -8.99
CA GLU A 146 9.81 -11.69 -9.99
C GLU A 146 9.57 -10.87 -11.28
N GLN A 147 8.32 -10.74 -11.70
CA GLN A 147 7.95 -9.95 -12.89
C GLN A 147 7.70 -8.47 -12.57
N GLU A 148 7.90 -8.05 -11.32
CA GLU A 148 7.69 -6.67 -10.86
C GLU A 148 6.33 -6.09 -11.30
N SER A 149 5.30 -6.94 -11.35
CA SER A 149 4.00 -6.58 -11.90
C SER A 149 2.86 -7.34 -11.24
N ILE A 150 1.73 -6.64 -11.13
CA ILE A 150 0.46 -7.19 -10.65
C ILE A 150 -0.61 -6.98 -11.71
N CYS A 151 -1.42 -8.00 -11.94
CA CYS A 151 -2.61 -7.96 -12.75
C CYS A 151 -3.80 -8.44 -11.92
N VAL A 152 -4.92 -7.74 -12.06
CA VAL A 152 -6.20 -8.08 -11.44
C VAL A 152 -7.25 -8.15 -12.53
N TYR A 153 -7.82 -9.33 -12.71
CA TYR A 153 -8.98 -9.53 -13.56
C TYR A 153 -10.27 -9.36 -12.75
N ILE A 154 -11.17 -8.51 -13.24
CA ILE A 154 -12.44 -8.14 -12.62
C ILE A 154 -13.56 -8.38 -13.63
N PRO A 155 -14.32 -9.49 -13.50
CA PRO A 155 -15.39 -9.84 -14.44
C PRO A 155 -16.63 -8.95 -14.30
#